data_AF-A0A4R4X424-F1
#
_entry.id   AF-A0A4R4X424-F1
#
_cell.length_a   1.000
_cell.length_b   1.000
_cell.length_c   1.000
_cell.angle_alpha   90.00
_cell.angle_beta   90.00
_cell.angle_gamma   90.00
#
_symmetry.space_group_name_H-M   'P 1'
#
loop_
_entity.id
_entity.type
_entity.pdbx_description
1 polymer ?
#
loop_
_entity_poly.entity_id
_entity_poly.type
_entity_poly.pdbx_seq_one_letter_code
_entity_poly.pdbx_strand_id
1 'polypeptide(L)'
;MTASTLELALTYEHARIRELAEPAQHPAAAHPERRHQTDWFYAIAAQHLAAAEDVLLPHVRRLPDGDDLVTTYVGNAKELERSLRFLKGRQYGDSRMQDLTSREVWQSIDRLLAEHEQLETAYSRQLSGQMDDSDVNSLTEQLLEAEEVAPTRAHPYSPHTGMAGRLAHRMWRVADTAWDSAEGRVVPTKYHVHPKRDSALSHYLYGTPMPETEEDAR
;
A
#
# COMPACT_ATOMS: atom_id res chain seq x y z
N MET A 1 -29.72 -7.53 3.56
CA MET A 1 -28.48 -8.29 3.35
C MET A 1 -27.47 -7.75 4.33
N THR A 2 -26.90 -8.60 5.19
CA THR A 2 -25.83 -8.21 6.11
C THR A 2 -24.55 -7.96 5.30
N ALA A 3 -23.79 -6.92 5.64
CA ALA A 3 -22.49 -6.68 5.01
C ALA A 3 -21.58 -7.90 5.24
N SER A 4 -20.86 -8.33 4.19
CA SER A 4 -19.91 -9.44 4.32
C SER A 4 -18.67 -9.01 5.11
N THR A 5 -17.92 -9.98 5.61
CA THR A 5 -16.64 -9.73 6.30
C THR A 5 -15.65 -8.97 5.42
N LEU A 6 -15.64 -9.26 4.11
CA LEU A 6 -14.85 -8.54 3.13
C LEU A 6 -15.28 -7.07 3.00
N GLU A 7 -16.58 -6.79 2.86
CA GLU A 7 -17.10 -5.41 2.77
C GLU A 7 -16.75 -4.60 4.04
N LEU A 8 -16.84 -5.23 5.21
CA LEU A 8 -16.46 -4.61 6.49
C LEU A 8 -14.96 -4.31 6.58
N ALA A 9 -14.10 -5.25 6.17
CA ALA A 9 -12.65 -5.07 6.17
C ALA A 9 -12.22 -3.92 5.23
N LEU A 10 -12.75 -3.90 4.01
CA LEU A 10 -12.47 -2.84 3.04
C LEU A 10 -12.95 -1.48 3.57
N THR A 11 -14.18 -1.42 4.10
CA THR A 11 -14.72 -0.18 4.70
C THR A 11 -13.84 0.33 5.84
N TYR A 12 -13.33 -0.58 6.68
CA TYR A 12 -12.44 -0.25 7.78
C TYR A 12 -11.10 0.32 7.27
N GLU A 13 -10.46 -0.31 6.29
CA GLU A 13 -9.19 0.20 5.74
C GLU A 13 -9.39 1.54 5.02
N HIS A 14 -10.49 1.74 4.30
CA HIS A 14 -10.83 3.06 3.72
C HIS A 14 -11.03 4.15 4.78
N ALA A 15 -11.71 3.83 5.89
CA ALA A 15 -11.85 4.76 7.00
C ALA A 15 -10.47 5.13 7.58
N ARG A 16 -9.60 4.14 7.77
CA ARG A 16 -8.23 4.35 8.26
C ARG A 16 -7.37 5.19 7.32
N ILE A 17 -7.47 4.96 6.01
CA ILE A 17 -6.77 5.77 5.00
C ILE A 17 -7.22 7.23 5.08
N ARG A 18 -8.52 7.48 5.27
CA ARG A 18 -9.06 8.85 5.43
C ARG A 18 -8.59 9.52 6.72
N GLU A 19 -8.57 8.79 7.83
CA GLU A 19 -8.04 9.28 9.10
C GLU A 19 -6.57 9.70 8.98
N LEU A 20 -5.77 8.97 8.19
CA LEU A 20 -4.38 9.34 7.91
C LEU A 20 -4.26 10.52 6.93
N ALA A 21 -5.22 10.66 6.00
CA ALA A 21 -5.24 11.75 5.03
C ALA A 21 -5.48 13.11 5.71
N GLU A 22 -6.36 13.19 6.72
CA GLU A 22 -6.71 14.44 7.40
C GLU A 22 -5.48 15.24 7.90
N PRO A 23 -4.57 14.68 8.72
CA PRO A 23 -3.36 15.41 9.13
C PRO A 23 -2.39 15.66 7.97
N ALA A 24 -2.36 14.79 6.96
CA ALA A 24 -1.49 14.92 5.78
C ALA A 24 -1.92 16.06 4.84
N GLN A 25 -3.21 16.42 4.83
CA GLN A 25 -3.76 17.56 4.07
C GLN A 25 -3.41 18.91 4.69
N HIS A 26 -3.08 18.95 5.98
CA HIS A 26 -2.79 20.19 6.67
C HIS A 26 -1.52 20.85 6.10
N PRO A 27 -1.49 22.18 5.86
CA PRO A 27 -0.30 22.86 5.29
C PRO A 27 0.99 22.62 6.08
N ALA A 28 0.87 22.47 7.40
CA ALA A 28 1.99 22.17 8.28
C ALA A 28 2.61 20.77 8.05
N ALA A 29 1.93 19.84 7.37
CA ALA A 29 2.48 18.53 7.05
C ALA A 29 3.75 18.64 6.18
N ALA A 30 3.91 19.72 5.41
CA ALA A 30 5.11 19.97 4.60
C ALA A 30 6.39 20.22 5.42
N HIS A 31 6.24 20.61 6.70
CA HIS A 31 7.38 20.86 7.57
C HIS A 31 8.10 19.56 7.94
N PRO A 32 9.45 19.54 7.99
CA PRO A 32 10.25 18.35 8.28
C PRO A 32 9.77 17.50 9.45
N GLU A 33 9.34 18.14 10.55
CA GLU A 33 8.88 17.48 11.77
C GLU A 33 7.51 16.80 11.65
N ARG A 34 6.72 17.15 10.63
CA ARG A 34 5.37 16.61 10.38
C ARG A 34 5.26 15.79 9.10
N ARG A 35 6.34 15.64 8.33
CA ARG A 35 6.33 14.88 7.06
C ARG A 35 5.89 13.43 7.20
N HIS A 36 6.13 12.85 8.38
CA HIS A 36 5.70 11.50 8.73
C HIS A 36 4.19 11.30 8.56
N GLN A 37 3.37 12.35 8.73
CA GLN A 37 1.91 12.28 8.53
C GLN A 37 1.57 11.95 7.06
N THR A 38 2.19 12.66 6.12
CA THR A 38 2.07 12.37 4.68
C THR A 38 2.67 11.01 4.33
N ASP A 39 3.77 10.63 4.97
CA ASP A 39 4.43 9.35 4.72
C ASP A 39 3.61 8.14 5.18
N TRP A 40 2.90 8.27 6.29
CA TRP A 40 1.99 7.24 6.81
C TRP A 40 0.80 7.04 5.89
N PHE A 41 0.11 8.12 5.54
CA PHE A 41 -0.98 8.09 4.56
C PHE A 41 -0.52 7.44 3.25
N TYR A 42 0.59 7.92 2.70
CA TYR A 42 1.15 7.44 1.44
C TYR A 42 1.48 5.95 1.48
N ALA A 43 2.11 5.48 2.56
CA ALA A 43 2.51 4.08 2.68
C ALA A 43 1.30 3.15 2.82
N ILE A 44 0.35 3.49 3.71
CA ILE A 44 -0.86 2.67 3.91
C ILE A 44 -1.71 2.62 2.64
N ALA A 45 -1.88 3.75 1.94
CA ALA A 45 -2.61 3.77 0.68
C ALA A 45 -1.92 2.92 -0.40
N ALA A 46 -0.59 2.99 -0.53
CA ALA A 46 0.15 2.17 -1.49
C ALA A 46 0.07 0.67 -1.17
N GLN A 47 0.14 0.31 0.12
CA GLN A 47 0.03 -1.08 0.56
C GLN A 47 -1.34 -1.68 0.24
N HIS A 48 -2.41 -0.93 0.57
CA HIS A 48 -3.78 -1.33 0.28
C HIS A 48 -4.00 -1.58 -1.22
N LEU A 49 -3.57 -0.64 -2.08
CA LEU A 49 -3.69 -0.78 -3.53
C LEU A 49 -3.02 -2.05 -4.05
N ALA A 50 -1.76 -2.30 -3.68
CA ALA A 50 -1.03 -3.48 -4.13
C ALA A 50 -1.64 -4.79 -3.58
N ALA A 51 -2.11 -4.79 -2.34
CA ALA A 51 -2.73 -5.96 -1.73
C ALA A 51 -4.07 -6.32 -2.39
N ALA A 52 -4.91 -5.33 -2.65
CA ALA A 52 -6.17 -5.53 -3.34
C ALA A 52 -5.94 -6.00 -4.79
N GLU A 53 -4.93 -5.48 -5.48
CA GLU A 53 -4.55 -5.99 -6.80
C GLU A 53 -4.11 -7.46 -6.79
N ASP A 54 -3.32 -7.86 -5.79
CA ASP A 54 -2.76 -9.20 -5.69
C ASP A 54 -3.79 -10.26 -5.22
N VAL A 55 -4.75 -9.85 -4.40
CA VAL A 55 -5.70 -10.75 -3.72
C VAL A 55 -7.13 -10.63 -4.27
N LEU A 56 -7.66 -9.41 -4.42
CA LEU A 56 -9.05 -9.20 -4.83
C LEU A 56 -9.24 -9.46 -6.34
N LEU A 57 -8.37 -8.89 -7.18
CA LEU A 57 -8.55 -8.91 -8.64
C LEU A 57 -8.54 -10.31 -9.30
N PRO A 58 -7.76 -11.30 -8.82
CA PRO A 58 -7.87 -12.68 -9.33
C PRO A 58 -9.27 -13.29 -9.13
N HIS A 59 -10.01 -12.84 -8.10
CA HIS A 59 -11.38 -13.27 -7.87
C HIS A 59 -12.36 -12.44 -8.71
N VAL A 60 -12.17 -11.13 -8.78
CA VAL A 60 -12.99 -10.24 -9.63
C VAL A 60 -12.94 -10.66 -11.10
N ARG A 61 -11.78 -11.08 -11.61
CA ARG A 61 -11.63 -11.56 -12.99
C ARG A 61 -12.51 -12.78 -13.31
N ARG A 62 -12.90 -13.57 -12.31
CA ARG A 62 -13.75 -14.76 -12.48
C ARG A 62 -15.25 -14.42 -12.47
N LEU A 63 -15.62 -13.19 -12.15
CA LEU A 63 -17.00 -12.71 -12.23
C LEU A 63 -17.44 -12.54 -13.70
N PRO A 64 -18.75 -12.46 -13.97
CA PRO A 64 -19.27 -11.93 -15.23
C PRO A 64 -18.66 -10.56 -15.52
N ASP A 65 -18.23 -10.34 -16.76
CA ASP A 65 -17.55 -9.12 -17.20
C ASP A 65 -16.25 -8.79 -16.43
N GLY A 66 -15.65 -9.79 -15.78
CA GLY A 66 -14.51 -9.62 -14.88
C GLY A 66 -13.28 -8.95 -15.51
N ASP A 67 -13.05 -9.10 -16.81
CA ASP A 67 -11.94 -8.42 -17.51
C ASP A 67 -12.14 -6.90 -17.59
N ASP A 68 -13.37 -6.44 -17.83
CA ASP A 68 -13.71 -5.02 -17.86
C ASP A 68 -13.69 -4.41 -16.45
N LEU A 69 -14.16 -5.16 -15.45
CA LEU A 69 -14.06 -4.78 -14.04
C LEU A 69 -12.60 -4.59 -13.62
N VAL A 70 -11.75 -5.58 -13.90
CA VAL A 70 -10.32 -5.49 -13.59
C VAL A 70 -9.65 -4.33 -14.33
N THR A 71 -9.99 -4.11 -15.61
CA THR A 71 -9.45 -2.99 -16.39
C THR A 71 -9.81 -1.65 -15.77
N THR A 72 -11.07 -1.49 -15.35
CA THR A 72 -11.57 -0.27 -14.69
C THR A 72 -10.84 -0.03 -13.37
N TYR A 73 -10.71 -1.07 -12.55
CA TYR A 73 -10.01 -0.99 -11.27
C TYR A 73 -8.55 -0.60 -11.42
N VAL A 74 -7.80 -1.29 -12.27
CA VAL A 74 -6.39 -1.00 -12.51
C VAL A 74 -6.19 0.40 -13.09
N GLY A 75 -7.13 0.88 -13.91
CA GLY A 75 -7.13 2.26 -14.40
C GLY A 75 -7.19 3.27 -13.25
N ASN A 76 -8.14 3.11 -12.34
CA ASN A 76 -8.27 3.96 -11.16
C ASN A 76 -7.02 3.85 -10.23
N ALA A 77 -6.57 2.63 -9.91
CA ALA A 77 -5.41 2.38 -9.05
C ALA A 77 -4.15 3.08 -9.60
N LYS A 78 -3.87 2.94 -10.90
CA LYS A 78 -2.72 3.63 -11.54
C LYS A 78 -2.78 5.15 -11.47
N GLU A 79 -3.97 5.74 -11.62
CA GLU A 79 -4.13 7.20 -11.48
C GLU A 79 -3.95 7.63 -10.02
N LEU A 80 -4.44 6.83 -9.06
CA LEU A 80 -4.25 7.10 -7.64
C LEU A 80 -2.77 6.99 -7.25
N GLU A 81 -2.08 5.94 -7.68
CA GLU A 81 -0.64 5.76 -7.49
C GLU A 81 0.20 6.92 -8.07
N ARG A 82 -0.17 7.42 -9.26
CA ARG A 82 0.45 8.63 -9.84
C ARG A 82 0.22 9.86 -8.96
N SER A 83 -1.01 10.04 -8.47
CA SER A 83 -1.36 11.16 -7.61
C SER A 83 -0.60 11.10 -6.27
N LEU A 84 -0.46 9.90 -5.68
CA LEU A 84 0.39 9.66 -4.50
C LEU A 84 1.85 10.01 -4.79
N ARG A 85 2.39 9.63 -5.96
CA ARG A 85 3.76 10.01 -6.36
C ARG A 85 3.92 11.52 -6.48
N PHE A 86 2.92 12.25 -7.00
CA PHE A 86 2.95 13.72 -7.03
C PHE A 86 2.93 14.32 -5.63
N LEU A 87 2.11 13.78 -4.72
CA LEU A 87 2.10 14.17 -3.31
C LEU A 87 3.49 14.01 -2.68
N LYS A 88 4.12 12.83 -2.82
CA LYS A 88 5.47 12.59 -2.30
C LYS A 88 6.51 13.50 -2.97
N GLY A 89 6.47 13.65 -4.29
CA GLY A 89 7.38 14.55 -5.00
C GLY A 89 7.31 16.00 -4.49
N ARG A 90 6.09 16.54 -4.35
CA ARG A 90 5.87 17.89 -3.82
C ARG A 90 6.34 18.03 -2.37
N GLN A 91 6.05 17.04 -1.53
CA GLN A 91 6.44 17.01 -0.12
C GLN A 91 7.96 17.09 0.09
N TYR A 92 8.72 16.51 -0.83
CA TYR A 92 10.20 16.49 -0.79
C TYR A 92 10.84 17.52 -1.74
N GLY A 93 10.06 18.44 -2.32
CA GLY A 93 10.57 19.55 -3.11
C GLY A 93 11.07 19.17 -4.51
N ASP A 94 10.51 18.13 -5.13
CA ASP A 94 10.79 17.75 -6.51
C ASP A 94 10.46 18.91 -7.46
N SER A 95 11.47 19.39 -8.20
CA SER A 95 11.33 20.54 -9.08
C SER A 95 10.35 20.33 -10.22
N ARG A 96 10.12 19.08 -10.61
CA ARG A 96 9.17 18.72 -11.66
C ARG A 96 7.70 18.87 -11.23
N MET A 97 7.45 19.01 -9.94
CA MET A 97 6.11 19.08 -9.35
C MET A 97 5.76 20.49 -8.83
N GLN A 98 6.57 21.49 -9.17
CA GLN A 98 6.41 22.86 -8.67
C GLN A 98 5.12 23.54 -9.17
N ASP A 99 4.69 23.20 -10.38
CA ASP A 99 3.49 23.79 -11.00
C ASP A 99 2.18 23.23 -10.43
N LEU A 100 2.22 22.10 -9.71
CA LEU A 100 1.05 21.49 -9.09
C LEU A 100 0.84 22.04 -7.69
N THR A 101 -0.32 22.64 -7.43
CA THR A 101 -0.67 23.11 -6.08
C THR A 101 -1.02 21.94 -5.17
N SER A 102 -0.81 22.12 -3.86
CA SER A 102 -1.21 21.11 -2.85
C SER A 102 -2.70 20.76 -2.95
N ARG A 103 -3.53 21.77 -3.24
CA ARG A 103 -4.98 21.62 -3.38
C ARG A 103 -5.34 20.73 -4.57
N GLU A 104 -4.71 20.92 -5.72
CA GLU A 104 -4.99 20.11 -6.92
C GLU A 104 -4.61 18.65 -6.72
N VAL A 105 -3.46 18.40 -6.09
CA VAL A 105 -3.01 17.03 -5.78
C VAL A 105 -4.00 16.33 -4.85
N TRP A 106 -4.39 16.97 -3.75
CA TRP A 106 -5.34 16.40 -2.81
C TRP A 106 -6.74 16.22 -3.39
N GLN A 107 -7.23 17.17 -4.19
CA GLN A 107 -8.50 17.01 -4.91
C GLN A 107 -8.51 15.78 -5.83
N SER A 108 -7.39 15.51 -6.52
CA SER A 108 -7.27 14.30 -7.34
C SER A 108 -7.26 13.03 -6.48
N ILE A 109 -6.49 13.04 -5.38
CA ILE A 109 -6.40 11.91 -4.45
C ILE A 109 -7.76 11.60 -3.82
N ASP A 110 -8.47 12.60 -3.30
CA ASP A 110 -9.77 12.42 -2.65
C ASP A 110 -10.81 11.85 -3.61
N ARG A 111 -10.85 12.38 -4.84
CA ARG A 111 -11.73 11.85 -5.90
C ARG A 111 -11.39 10.40 -6.23
N LEU A 112 -10.11 10.10 -6.45
CA LEU A 112 -9.66 8.76 -6.85
C LEU A 112 -9.85 7.75 -5.73
N LEU A 113 -9.64 8.11 -4.46
CA LEU A 113 -9.94 7.28 -3.29
C LEU A 113 -11.43 6.99 -3.17
N ALA A 114 -12.29 8.00 -3.36
CA ALA A 114 -13.74 7.80 -3.34
C ALA A 114 -14.21 6.88 -4.48
N GLU A 115 -13.66 7.04 -5.68
CA GLU A 115 -13.89 6.11 -6.80
C GLU A 115 -13.39 4.69 -6.46
N HIS A 116 -12.22 4.58 -5.84
CA HIS A 116 -11.63 3.29 -5.45
C HIS A 116 -12.52 2.53 -4.46
N GLU A 117 -12.96 3.18 -3.39
CA GLU A 117 -13.86 2.58 -2.40
C GLU A 117 -15.18 2.13 -3.03
N GLN A 118 -15.73 2.92 -3.98
CA GLN A 118 -16.96 2.54 -4.69
C GLN A 118 -16.78 1.28 -5.52
N LEU A 119 -15.65 1.15 -6.22
CA LEU A 119 -15.31 -0.06 -6.98
C LEU A 119 -15.19 -1.27 -6.05
N GLU A 120 -14.45 -1.15 -4.95
CA GLU A 120 -14.26 -2.24 -3.98
C GLU A 120 -15.54 -2.66 -3.27
N THR A 121 -16.39 -1.70 -2.93
CA THR A 121 -17.73 -1.96 -2.38
C THR A 121 -18.59 -2.71 -3.39
N ALA A 122 -18.57 -2.30 -4.66
CA ALA A 122 -19.33 -2.98 -5.71
C ALA A 122 -18.81 -4.40 -5.95
N TYR A 123 -17.49 -4.60 -5.94
CA TYR A 123 -16.87 -5.89 -6.24
C TYR A 123 -16.99 -6.87 -5.08
N SER A 124 -16.81 -6.40 -3.84
CA SER A 124 -17.01 -7.22 -2.65
C SER A 124 -18.44 -7.76 -2.57
N ARG A 125 -19.45 -6.95 -2.88
CA ARG A 125 -20.85 -7.41 -2.97
C ARG A 125 -21.08 -8.45 -4.06
N GLN A 126 -20.48 -8.26 -5.24
CA GLN A 126 -20.58 -9.25 -6.32
C GLN A 126 -19.91 -10.58 -5.95
N LEU A 127 -18.73 -10.51 -5.33
CA LEU A 127 -18.00 -11.68 -4.84
C LEU A 127 -18.79 -12.42 -3.75
N SER A 128 -19.32 -11.72 -2.76
CA SER A 128 -20.16 -12.32 -1.71
C SER A 128 -21.48 -12.87 -2.25
N GLY A 129 -21.93 -12.45 -3.43
CA GLY A 129 -23.08 -13.05 -4.11
C GLY A 129 -22.78 -14.36 -4.84
N GLN A 130 -21.50 -14.67 -5.09
CA GLN A 130 -21.06 -15.85 -5.85
C GLN A 130 -20.22 -16.84 -5.04
N MET A 131 -19.69 -16.41 -3.89
CA MET A 131 -18.83 -17.20 -3.01
C MET A 131 -19.58 -17.55 -1.74
N ASP A 132 -19.28 -18.73 -1.18
CA ASP A 132 -19.78 -19.11 0.14
C ASP A 132 -19.09 -18.28 1.24
N ASP A 133 -19.75 -18.14 2.40
CA ASP A 133 -19.24 -17.33 3.51
C ASP A 133 -17.83 -17.73 3.97
N SER A 134 -17.47 -19.02 3.90
CA SER A 134 -16.12 -19.49 4.23
C SER A 134 -15.06 -18.96 3.27
N ASP A 135 -15.37 -18.92 1.98
CA ASP A 135 -14.44 -18.46 0.95
C ASP A 135 -14.28 -16.93 1.02
N VAL A 136 -15.36 -16.21 1.36
CA VAL A 136 -15.31 -14.76 1.61
C VAL A 136 -14.44 -14.44 2.84
N ASN A 137 -14.55 -15.22 3.91
CA ASN A 137 -13.71 -15.07 5.09
C ASN A 137 -12.24 -15.33 4.77
N SER A 138 -11.91 -16.42 4.08
CA SER A 138 -10.53 -16.71 3.67
C SER A 138 -9.96 -15.67 2.71
N LEU A 139 -10.78 -15.08 1.83
CA LEU A 139 -10.36 -13.98 0.98
C LEU A 139 -10.06 -12.71 1.79
N THR A 140 -10.87 -12.44 2.81
CA THR A 140 -10.67 -11.31 3.73
C THR A 140 -9.36 -11.44 4.51
N GLU A 141 -9.08 -12.63 5.05
CA GLU A 141 -7.82 -12.94 5.75
C GLU A 141 -6.61 -12.74 4.83
N GLN A 142 -6.66 -13.28 3.61
CA GLN A 142 -5.60 -13.11 2.62
C GLN A 142 -5.36 -11.64 2.26
N LEU A 143 -6.40 -10.82 2.17
CA LEU A 143 -6.28 -9.40 1.87
C LEU A 143 -5.52 -8.67 2.99
N LEU A 144 -5.95 -8.88 4.23
CA LEU A 144 -5.32 -8.25 5.40
C LEU A 144 -3.86 -8.68 5.56
N GLU A 145 -3.55 -9.96 5.33
CA GLU A 145 -2.17 -10.46 5.34
C GLU A 145 -1.33 -9.86 4.20
N ALA A 146 -1.91 -9.71 3.00
CA ALA A 146 -1.22 -9.13 1.86
C ALA A 146 -0.86 -7.66 2.08
N GLU A 147 -1.73 -6.88 2.74
CA GLU A 147 -1.45 -5.46 3.09
C GLU A 147 -0.21 -5.32 3.97
N GLU A 148 0.01 -6.24 4.92
CA GLU A 148 1.17 -6.19 5.82
C GLU A 148 2.51 -6.37 5.09
N VAL A 149 2.49 -7.13 3.98
CA VAL A 149 3.68 -7.44 3.17
C VAL A 149 3.73 -6.68 1.85
N ALA A 150 2.74 -5.84 1.56
CA ALA A 150 2.68 -5.03 0.35
C ALA A 150 3.74 -3.91 0.34
N PRO A 151 4.19 -3.47 -0.86
CA PRO A 151 5.11 -2.34 -1.01
C PRO A 151 4.55 -1.05 -0.40
N THR A 152 5.44 -0.22 0.16
CA THR A 152 5.09 1.04 0.84
C THR A 152 5.18 2.25 -0.09
N ARG A 153 5.55 2.03 -1.35
CA ARG A 153 5.58 3.06 -2.40
C ARG A 153 4.64 2.71 -3.55
N ALA A 154 4.06 3.75 -4.14
CA ALA A 154 3.25 3.64 -5.34
C ALA A 154 4.13 3.36 -6.58
N HIS A 155 3.72 2.39 -7.38
CA HIS A 155 4.45 1.92 -8.56
C HIS A 155 3.54 1.94 -9.81
N PRO A 156 3.13 3.13 -10.30
CA PRO A 156 2.14 3.26 -11.38
C PRO A 156 2.52 2.66 -12.74
N TYR A 157 3.79 2.31 -12.91
CA TYR A 157 4.33 1.75 -14.15
C TYR A 157 4.77 0.29 -14.01
N SER A 158 4.61 -0.34 -12.84
CA SER A 158 4.80 -1.78 -12.72
C SER A 158 3.62 -2.55 -13.31
N PRO A 159 3.75 -3.86 -13.52
CA PRO A 159 2.58 -4.70 -13.76
C PRO A 159 1.68 -4.71 -12.51
N HIS A 160 0.35 -4.61 -12.71
CA HIS A 160 -0.66 -4.57 -11.64
C HIS A 160 -1.53 -5.84 -11.55
N THR A 161 -1.37 -6.79 -12.49
CA THR A 161 -2.22 -8.00 -12.48
C THR A 161 -1.46 -9.28 -12.79
N GLY A 162 -2.03 -10.40 -12.34
CA GLY A 162 -1.53 -11.74 -12.61
C GLY A 162 -0.20 -12.04 -11.91
N MET A 163 0.52 -13.05 -12.41
CA MET A 163 1.79 -13.47 -11.82
C MET A 163 2.88 -12.40 -11.92
N ALA A 164 2.88 -11.61 -13.01
CA ALA A 164 3.84 -10.54 -13.20
C ALA A 164 3.65 -9.42 -12.16
N GLY A 165 2.40 -9.05 -11.84
CA GLY A 165 2.08 -8.05 -10.81
C GLY A 165 2.55 -8.49 -9.43
N ARG A 166 2.13 -9.69 -8.98
CA ARG A 166 2.56 -10.26 -7.69
C ARG A 166 4.07 -10.33 -7.53
N LEU A 167 4.79 -10.72 -8.59
CA LEU A 167 6.25 -10.76 -8.56
C LEU A 167 6.85 -9.35 -8.45
N ALA A 168 6.30 -8.38 -9.20
CA ALA A 168 6.73 -7.00 -9.14
C ALA A 168 6.51 -6.40 -7.73
N HIS A 169 5.33 -6.57 -7.15
CA HIS A 169 5.02 -6.10 -5.79
C HIS A 169 5.97 -6.69 -4.74
N ARG A 170 6.28 -7.99 -4.83
CA ARG A 170 7.25 -8.62 -3.94
C ARG A 170 8.66 -8.04 -4.08
N MET A 171 9.12 -7.78 -5.31
CA MET A 171 10.43 -7.15 -5.53
C MET A 171 10.44 -5.71 -5.02
N TRP A 172 9.36 -4.96 -5.25
CA TRP A 172 9.21 -3.61 -4.75
C TRP A 172 9.18 -3.55 -3.23
N ARG A 173 8.53 -4.49 -2.55
CA ARG A 173 8.56 -4.56 -1.09
C ARG A 173 9.98 -4.63 -0.53
N VAL A 174 10.84 -5.44 -1.15
CA VAL A 174 12.24 -5.58 -0.73
C VAL A 174 12.99 -4.27 -0.92
N ALA A 175 12.86 -3.65 -2.10
CA ALA A 175 13.48 -2.36 -2.39
C ALA A 175 12.98 -1.27 -1.44
N ASP A 176 11.67 -1.19 -1.23
CA ASP A 176 11.02 -0.21 -0.37
C ASP A 176 11.45 -0.35 1.09
N THR A 177 11.62 -1.58 1.59
CA THR A 177 12.12 -1.82 2.95
C THR A 177 13.52 -1.25 3.15
N ALA A 178 14.39 -1.41 2.14
CA ALA A 178 15.74 -0.84 2.19
C ALA A 178 15.70 0.70 2.15
N TRP A 179 14.85 1.27 1.28
CA TRP A 179 14.70 2.73 1.17
C TRP A 179 14.04 3.36 2.40
N ASP A 180 13.05 2.71 3.02
CA ASP A 180 12.42 3.18 4.26
C ASP A 180 13.41 3.19 5.41
N SER A 181 14.26 2.16 5.49
CA SER A 181 15.35 2.10 6.47
C SER A 181 16.37 3.22 6.25
N ALA A 182 16.72 3.51 4.99
CA ALA A 182 17.66 4.58 4.65
C ALA A 182 17.09 5.99 4.86
N GLU A 183 15.79 6.19 4.57
CA GLU A 183 15.07 7.46 4.77
C GLU A 183 14.69 7.70 6.24
N GLY A 184 14.86 6.70 7.12
CA GLY A 184 14.42 6.77 8.52
C GLY A 184 12.89 6.86 8.67
N ARG A 185 12.13 6.41 7.67
CA ARG A 185 10.67 6.43 7.69
C ARG A 185 10.16 5.37 8.65
N VAL A 186 9.48 5.81 9.71
CA VAL A 186 8.67 4.92 10.54
C VAL A 186 7.35 4.71 9.79
N VAL A 187 7.19 3.61 9.08
CA VAL A 187 5.88 3.24 8.50
C VAL A 187 5.07 2.50 9.58
N PRO A 188 3.77 2.82 9.82
CA PRO A 188 2.97 2.15 10.84
C PRO A 188 2.54 0.77 10.33
N THR A 189 3.44 -0.19 10.34
CA THR A 189 3.10 -1.60 10.18
C THR A 189 2.57 -2.15 11.50
N LYS A 190 1.52 -2.99 11.47
CA LYS A 190 1.35 -4.02 12.51
C LYS A 190 2.56 -4.96 12.36
N TYR A 191 3.60 -4.69 13.13
CA TYR A 191 4.90 -5.32 12.95
C TYR A 191 4.92 -6.65 13.73
N HIS A 192 4.84 -7.79 13.04
CA HIS A 192 5.43 -9.02 13.58
C HIS A 192 6.94 -8.94 13.36
N VAL A 193 7.68 -8.59 14.41
CA VAL A 193 9.13 -8.72 14.43
C VAL A 193 9.45 -10.22 14.29
N HIS A 194 9.77 -10.70 13.08
CA HIS A 194 10.70 -11.81 13.03
C HIS A 194 12.07 -11.24 13.39
N PRO A 195 12.75 -11.73 14.45
CA PRO A 195 14.06 -11.23 14.82
C PRO A 195 15.02 -11.49 13.65
N LYS A 196 15.35 -10.45 12.88
CA LYS A 196 16.35 -10.55 11.82
C LYS A 196 17.71 -10.68 12.49
N ARG A 197 18.45 -11.73 12.14
CA ARG A 197 19.90 -11.77 12.36
C ARG A 197 20.52 -10.80 11.37
N ASP A 198 21.21 -9.79 11.88
CA ASP A 198 21.95 -8.86 11.03
C ASP A 198 23.04 -9.62 10.28
N SER A 199 23.08 -9.42 8.95
CA SER A 199 24.09 -10.05 8.10
C SER A 199 25.41 -9.27 8.16
N ALA A 200 26.53 -9.92 7.85
CA ALA A 200 27.85 -9.26 7.83
C ALA A 200 27.91 -8.02 6.91
N LEU A 201 27.15 -8.04 5.82
CA LEU A 201 27.02 -6.89 4.91
C LEU A 201 26.30 -5.71 5.59
N SER A 202 25.27 -5.99 6.39
CA SER A 202 24.54 -4.97 7.14
C SER A 202 25.45 -4.28 8.15
N HIS A 203 26.25 -5.05 8.89
CA HIS A 203 27.24 -4.49 9.83
C HIS A 203 28.29 -3.63 9.13
N TYR A 204 28.78 -4.07 7.97
CA TYR A 204 29.73 -3.29 7.17
C TYR A 204 29.14 -1.94 6.71
N LEU A 205 27.90 -1.93 6.22
CA LEU A 205 27.24 -0.71 5.74
C LEU A 205 26.87 0.26 6.87
N TYR A 206 26.46 -0.26 8.03
CA TYR A 206 26.07 0.55 9.18
C TYR A 206 27.22 0.92 10.11
N GLY A 207 28.43 0.41 9.87
CA GLY A 207 29.59 0.63 10.75
C GLY A 207 29.37 0.09 12.16
N THR A 208 28.50 -0.92 12.32
CA THR A 208 28.23 -1.55 13.61
C THR A 208 29.16 -2.73 13.84
N PRO A 209 29.58 -2.99 15.09
CA PRO A 209 30.47 -4.11 15.38
C PRO A 209 29.79 -5.44 15.02
N MET A 210 30.55 -6.35 14.41
CA MET A 210 30.10 -7.71 14.12
C MET A 210 29.89 -8.46 15.45
N PRO A 211 28.83 -9.28 15.58
CA PRO A 211 28.67 -10.13 16.74
C PRO A 211 29.85 -11.12 16.79
N GLU A 212 30.51 -11.20 17.94
CA GLU A 212 31.56 -12.17 18.19
C GLU A 212 30.97 -13.58 18.06
N THR A 213 31.46 -14.36 17.11
CA THR A 213 31.11 -15.77 17.02
C THR A 213 31.65 -16.48 18.26
N GLU A 214 30.77 -17.04 19.10
CA GLU A 214 31.11 -17.90 20.25
C GLU A 214 31.76 -19.23 19.80
N GLU A 215 32.87 -19.17 19.07
CA GLU A 215 33.65 -20.34 18.64
C GLU A 215 35.04 -20.42 19.29
N ASP A 216 35.40 -19.50 20.19
CA ASP A 216 36.66 -19.51 20.95
C ASP A 216 36.47 -19.83 22.45
N ALA A 217 35.58 -20.78 22.77
CA ALA A 217 35.48 -21.38 24.09
C ALA A 217 35.45 -22.92 24.01
N ARG A 218 36.57 -23.50 23.55
CA ARG A 218 36.97 -24.88 23.89
C ARG A 218 38.47 -24.97 24.14
#